data_AF-A0A4S0Q3F8-F1
#
_entry.id   AF-A0A4S0Q3F8-F1
#
_cell.length_a   1.000
_cell.length_b   1.000
_cell.length_c   1.000
_cell.angle_alpha   90.00
_cell.angle_beta   90.00
_cell.angle_gamma   90.00
#
_symmetry.space_group_name_H-M   'P 1'
#
loop_
_entity.id
_entity.type
_entity.pdbx_description
1 polymer ?
#
loop_
_entity_poly.entity_id
_entity_poly.type
_entity_poly.pdbx_seq_one_letter_code
_entity_poly.pdbx_strand_id
1 'polypeptide(L)'
;GEARITVSGPLSVDAEGLIDAELTIKLRDPKAVAAILGGAIPERKSEIEQGFAGLAILGNEPSMPLRIVKGKASLGFIPLGKIKAVD
;
A
#
# COMPACT_ATOMS: atom_id res chain seq x y z
N GLY A 1 -1.98 -15.26 12.30
CA GLY A 1 -1.48 -14.02 12.90
C GLY A 1 -2.52 -12.92 12.72
N GLU A 2 -2.51 -11.92 13.60
CA GLU A 2 -3.45 -10.79 13.60
C GLU A 2 -3.17 -9.76 12.49
N ALA A 3 -1.93 -9.76 11.96
CA ALA A 3 -1.52 -8.90 10.86
C ALA A 3 -2.37 -9.14 9.61
N ARG A 4 -3.04 -8.09 9.12
CA ARG A 4 -3.85 -8.17 7.89
C ARG A 4 -3.68 -6.91 7.06
N ILE A 5 -3.58 -7.10 5.75
CA ILE A 5 -3.75 -6.05 4.76
C ILE A 5 -4.96 -6.42 3.92
N THR A 6 -5.92 -5.52 3.80
CA THR A 6 -7.07 -5.67 2.90
C THR A 6 -7.02 -4.56 1.87
N VAL A 7 -7.24 -4.89 0.60
CA VAL A 7 -7.33 -3.92 -0.50
C VAL A 7 -8.66 -4.15 -1.19
N SER A 8 -9.43 -3.08 -1.37
CA SER A 8 -10.77 -3.17 -1.98
C SER A 8 -11.12 -1.90 -2.74
N GLY A 9 -11.80 -2.05 -3.87
CA GLY A 9 -12.28 -0.93 -4.70
C GLY A 9 -12.26 -1.30 -6.19
N PRO A 10 -12.82 -0.43 -7.05
CA PRO A 10 -12.76 -0.63 -8.50
C PRO A 10 -11.33 -0.51 -9.03
N LEU A 11 -11.03 -1.34 -10.02
CA LEU A 11 -9.81 -1.31 -10.83
C LEU A 11 -10.19 -1.56 -12.28
N SER A 12 -9.56 -0.83 -13.19
CA SER A 12 -9.65 -1.02 -14.63
C SER A 12 -8.29 -0.91 -15.28
N VAL A 13 -8.14 -1.58 -16.43
CA VAL A 13 -6.98 -1.47 -17.31
C VAL A 13 -7.48 -0.89 -18.63
N ASP A 14 -6.80 0.13 -19.15
CA ASP A 14 -7.14 0.74 -20.42
C ASP A 14 -6.51 0.01 -21.62
N ALA A 15 -6.79 0.51 -22.83
CA ALA A 15 -6.28 -0.08 -24.07
C ALA A 15 -4.74 0.02 -24.24
N GLU A 16 -4.07 0.87 -23.45
CA GLU A 16 -2.62 1.02 -23.42
C GLU A 16 -1.99 0.16 -22.32
N GLY A 17 -2.78 -0.68 -21.64
CA GLY A 17 -2.34 -1.52 -20.52
C GLY A 17 -2.13 -0.75 -19.22
N LEU A 18 -2.53 0.53 -19.14
CA LEU A 18 -2.35 1.34 -17.93
C LEU A 18 -3.50 1.13 -16.96
N ILE A 19 -3.15 1.10 -15.67
CA ILE A 19 -4.11 0.89 -14.58
C ILE A 19 -4.70 2.23 -14.13
N ASP A 20 -6.02 2.26 -13.97
CA ASP A 20 -6.78 3.26 -13.22
C ASP A 20 -7.51 2.57 -12.06
N ALA A 21 -7.37 3.08 -10.84
CA ALA A 21 -7.96 2.45 -9.66
C ALA A 21 -8.27 3.45 -8.54
N GLU A 22 -9.38 3.19 -7.85
CA GLU A 22 -9.76 3.88 -6.61
C GLU A 22 -9.90 2.85 -5.51
N LEU A 23 -8.79 2.56 -4.82
CA LEU A 23 -8.70 1.48 -3.85
C LEU A 23 -8.63 2.04 -2.43
N THR A 24 -9.15 1.27 -1.49
CA THR A 24 -8.95 1.48 -0.05
C THR A 24 -8.07 0.38 0.49
N ILE A 25 -6.98 0.75 1.15
CA ILE A 25 -6.14 -0.16 1.93
C ILE A 25 -6.58 -0.06 3.39
N LYS A 26 -6.84 -1.21 4.02
CA LYS A 26 -7.04 -1.32 5.47
C LYS A 26 -5.96 -2.21 6.05
N LEU A 27 -5.30 -1.72 7.09
CA LEU A 27 -4.36 -2.52 7.88
C LEU A 27 -5.06 -3.01 9.14
N ARG A 28 -4.62 -4.16 9.66
CA ARG A 28 -4.84 -4.59 11.04
C ARG A 28 -3.48 -4.91 11.63
N ASP A 29 -3.17 -4.28 12.75
CA ASP A 29 -1.88 -4.35 13.43
C ASP A 29 -0.70 -3.95 12.51
N PRO A 30 -0.51 -2.64 12.25
CA PRO A 30 0.56 -2.15 11.39
C PRO A 30 1.97 -2.57 11.85
N LYS A 31 2.19 -2.74 13.16
CA LYS A 31 3.49 -3.17 13.70
C LYS A 31 3.76 -4.63 13.37
N ALA A 32 2.78 -5.51 13.50
CA ALA A 32 2.92 -6.91 13.11
C ALA A 32 3.11 -7.06 11.60
N VAL A 33 2.41 -6.25 10.78
CA VAL A 33 2.66 -6.19 9.33
C VAL A 33 4.10 -5.78 9.02
N ALA A 34 4.61 -4.74 9.69
CA ALA A 34 5.98 -4.26 9.50
C ALA A 34 7.02 -5.33 9.83
N ALA A 35 6.83 -6.08 10.93
CA ALA A 35 7.73 -7.15 11.33
C ALA A 35 7.79 -8.28 10.30
N ILE A 36 6.64 -8.66 9.72
CA ILE A 36 6.56 -9.67 8.66
C ILE A 36 7.28 -9.19 7.40
N LEU A 37 6.98 -7.96 6.94
CA LEU A 37 7.60 -7.41 5.74
C LEU A 37 9.11 -7.17 5.91
N GLY A 38 9.54 -6.67 7.07
CA GLY A 38 10.95 -6.48 7.39
C GLY A 38 11.74 -7.79 7.53
N GLY A 39 11.07 -8.89 7.85
CA GLY A 39 11.65 -10.23 7.77
C GLY A 39 11.74 -10.78 6.34
N ALA A 40 10.79 -10.44 5.48
CA ALA A 40 10.75 -10.87 4.08
C ALA A 40 11.65 -10.04 3.14
N ILE A 41 11.87 -8.75 3.46
CA ILE A 41 12.70 -7.82 2.69
C ILE A 41 13.71 -7.14 3.63
N PRO A 42 14.74 -7.87 4.09
CA PRO A 42 15.65 -7.39 5.13
C PRO A 42 16.41 -6.11 4.73
N GLU A 43 16.71 -5.93 3.45
CA GLU A 43 17.45 -4.78 2.91
C GLU A 43 16.67 -3.47 3.10
N ARG A 44 15.36 -3.54 3.28
CA ARG A 44 14.45 -2.40 3.49
C ARG A 44 13.86 -2.35 4.89
N LYS A 45 14.31 -3.21 5.81
CA LYS A 45 13.70 -3.38 7.14
C LYS A 45 13.53 -2.07 7.89
N SER A 46 14.57 -1.23 7.97
CA SER A 46 14.50 0.05 8.69
C SER A 46 13.46 1.01 8.07
N GLU A 47 13.38 1.06 6.74
CA GLU A 47 12.40 1.92 6.03
C GLU A 47 10.98 1.41 6.26
N ILE A 48 10.78 0.08 6.22
CA ILE A 48 9.49 -0.57 6.49
C ILE A 48 9.04 -0.28 7.93
N GLU A 49 9.91 -0.53 8.91
CA GLU A 49 9.58 -0.30 10.33
C GLU A 49 9.24 1.16 10.60
N GLN A 50 9.99 2.10 10.05
CA GLN A 50 9.72 3.54 10.21
C GLN A 50 8.40 3.96 9.54
N GLY A 51 8.15 3.51 8.30
CA GLY A 51 6.92 3.84 7.58
C GLY A 51 5.67 3.33 8.31
N PHE A 52 5.70 2.07 8.73
CA PHE A 52 4.57 1.46 9.45
C PHE A 52 4.43 1.94 10.90
N ALA A 53 5.51 2.40 11.55
CA ALA A 53 5.42 3.09 12.83
C ALA A 53 4.60 4.39 12.69
N GLY A 54 4.79 5.14 11.60
CA GLY A 54 3.95 6.30 11.27
C GLY A 54 2.47 5.93 11.08
N LEU A 55 2.19 4.79 10.44
CA LEU A 55 0.82 4.30 10.27
C LEU A 55 0.19 3.85 11.60
N ALA A 56 0.97 3.28 12.52
CA ALA A 56 0.48 2.86 13.84
C ALA A 56 0.03 4.05 14.71
N ILE A 57 0.52 5.27 14.44
CA ILE A 57 0.05 6.49 15.12
C ILE A 57 -1.42 6.78 14.75
N LEU A 58 -1.86 6.38 13.54
CA LEU A 58 -3.24 6.54 13.08
C LEU A 58 -4.19 5.51 13.71
N GLY A 59 -3.68 4.56 14.50
CA GLY A 59 -4.44 3.52 15.19
C GLY A 59 -4.07 2.11 14.75
N ASN A 60 -4.79 1.13 15.29
CA ASN A 60 -4.53 -0.29 15.02
C ASN A 60 -5.20 -0.81 13.74
N GLU A 61 -6.21 -0.09 13.24
CA GLU A 61 -6.91 -0.43 12.00
C GLU A 61 -7.03 0.77 11.04
N PRO A 62 -5.90 1.40 10.64
CA PRO A 62 -5.95 2.57 9.78
C PRO A 62 -6.40 2.20 8.36
N SER A 63 -7.19 3.09 7.76
CA SER A 63 -7.60 3.01 6.36
C SER A 63 -7.02 4.16 5.54
N MET A 64 -6.51 3.86 4.34
CA MET A 64 -5.87 4.83 3.47
C MET A 64 -6.36 4.70 2.03
N PRO A 65 -6.58 5.82 1.33
CA PRO A 65 -6.92 5.79 -0.09
C PRO A 65 -5.67 5.52 -0.94
N LEU A 66 -5.69 4.47 -1.75
CA LEU A 66 -4.72 4.21 -2.83
C LEU A 66 -5.37 4.58 -4.15
N ARG A 67 -4.90 5.65 -4.77
CA ARG A 67 -5.36 6.11 -6.09
C ARG A 67 -4.31 5.78 -7.13
N ILE A 68 -4.74 5.24 -8.27
CA ILE A 68 -3.90 5.01 -9.44
C ILE A 68 -4.56 5.72 -10.62
N VAL A 69 -3.82 6.62 -11.28
CA VAL A 69 -4.28 7.31 -12.49
C VAL A 69 -3.26 7.11 -13.60
N LYS A 70 -3.63 6.40 -14.67
CA LYS A 70 -2.73 6.06 -15.79
C LYS A 70 -1.40 5.49 -15.30
N GLY A 71 -1.47 4.52 -14.38
CA GLY A 71 -0.33 3.86 -13.74
C GLY A 71 0.39 4.67 -12.66
N LYS A 72 0.09 5.96 -12.44
CA LYS A 72 0.69 6.74 -11.34
C LYS A 72 -0.01 6.44 -10.02
N ALA A 73 0.70 5.84 -9.07
CA ALA A 73 0.16 5.42 -7.78
C ALA A 73 0.45 6.44 -6.67
N SER A 74 -0.55 6.71 -5.83
CA SER A 74 -0.45 7.60 -4.66
C SER A 74 -1.26 7.06 -3.49
N LEU A 75 -0.72 7.19 -2.28
CA LEU A 75 -1.38 6.85 -1.02
C LEU A 75 -1.72 8.13 -0.27
N GLY A 76 -2.97 8.59 -0.37
CA GLY A 76 -3.32 9.95 0.02
C GLY A 76 -2.49 10.99 -0.74
N PHE A 77 -1.66 11.75 -0.02
CA PHE A 77 -0.75 12.75 -0.59
C PHE A 77 0.66 12.20 -0.91
N ILE A 78 0.94 10.94 -0.59
CA ILE A 78 2.27 10.33 -0.75
C ILE A 78 2.38 9.70 -2.16
N PRO A 79 3.24 10.20 -3.05
CA PRO A 79 3.49 9.54 -4.33
C PRO A 79 4.26 8.22 -4.10
N LEU A 80 3.74 7.12 -4.65
CA LEU A 80 4.38 5.80 -4.53
C LEU A 80 5.19 5.42 -5.77
N GLY A 81 4.95 6.10 -6.90
CA GLY A 81 5.67 5.90 -8.15
C GLY A 81 4.75 5.56 -9.31
N LYS A 82 5.29 4.85 -10.30
CA LYS A 82 4.57 4.43 -11.51
C LYS A 82 4.57 2.92 -11.62
N ILE A 83 3.40 2.37 -11.84
CA ILE A 83 3.18 0.99 -12.24
C ILE A 83 3.29 0.95 -13.76
N LYS A 84 4.06 -0.02 -14.28
CA LYS A 84 4.20 -0.22 -15.72
C LYS A 84 2.88 -0.77 -16.30
N ALA A 85 2.72 -0.64 -17.61
CA ALA A 85 1.62 -1.27 -18.30
C ALA A 85 1.64 -2.79 -18.06
N VAL A 86 0.45 -3.38 -17.95
CA VAL A 86 0.30 -4.83 -17.89
C VAL A 86 0.23 -5.36 -19.32
N ASP A 87 1.32 -5.99 -19.76
CA ASP A 87 1.41 -6.79 -20.99
C ASP A 87 1.22 -8.28 -20.67
#